data_AF-A0A812K2U2-F1
#
_entry.id   AF-A0A812K2U2-F1
#
_cell.length_a   1.000
_cell.length_b   1.000
_cell.length_c   1.000
_cell.angle_alpha   90.00
_cell.angle_beta   90.00
_cell.angle_gamma   90.00
#
_symmetry.space_group_name_H-M   'P 1'
#
loop_
_entity.id
_entity.type
_entity.pdbx_description
1 polymer ?
#
loop_
_entity_poly.entity_id
_entity_poly.type
_entity_poly.pdbx_seq_one_letter_code
_entity_poly.pdbx_strand_id
1 'polypeptide(L)'
;AGSQAEDYWDPAAPAEFTQSQLSSRPSFASGLHVQEVFAGGVWSAAAKQAGLVVSPPVELFEDPVHQRGARDDHDVLRQPVFDRLLVLASSPEPSAPNVWQFSPPRTSFRDFQKQNGGTRTFAVPEGDGSQPSEVVGNQLADATARLCLALAAAGFAQGGYLVARFTGFVPVAQPSPPNGLPCSPVLPPVA
;
A
#
# COMPACT_ATOMS: atom_id res chain seq x y z
N ALA A 1 38.90 -9.66 -0.03
CA ALA A 1 37.95 -9.09 0.95
C ALA A 1 36.59 -9.68 0.63
N GLY A 2 36.18 -10.70 1.39
CA GLY A 2 34.96 -11.47 1.13
C GLY A 2 33.73 -10.69 1.57
N SER A 3 32.71 -10.69 0.71
CA SER A 3 31.40 -10.09 0.95
C SER A 3 30.57 -10.98 1.89
N GLN A 4 30.28 -10.49 3.09
CA GLN A 4 29.29 -11.06 3.99
C GLN A 4 27.88 -10.70 3.51
N ALA A 5 27.32 -11.48 2.58
CA ALA A 5 25.97 -11.26 2.07
C ALA A 5 25.13 -12.55 2.03
N GLU A 6 25.38 -13.51 2.93
CA GLU A 6 24.69 -14.82 2.94
C GLU A 6 23.92 -15.14 4.24
N ASP A 7 23.68 -14.17 5.13
CA ASP A 7 22.97 -14.41 6.40
C ASP A 7 21.55 -13.80 6.44
N TYR A 8 20.69 -14.04 5.43
CA TYR A 8 19.29 -13.57 5.49
C TYR A 8 18.23 -14.69 5.51
N TRP A 9 18.63 -15.96 5.43
CA TRP A 9 17.67 -17.06 5.52
C TRP A 9 18.34 -18.33 6.05
N ASP A 10 18.16 -18.62 7.34
CA ASP A 10 18.49 -19.92 7.94
C ASP A 10 17.32 -20.91 7.64
N PRO A 11 17.53 -21.98 6.84
CA PRO A 11 16.51 -22.97 6.55
C PRO A 11 16.29 -23.99 7.68
N ALA A 12 16.93 -23.83 8.85
CA ALA A 12 16.67 -24.65 10.01
C ALA A 12 15.21 -24.48 10.47
N ALA A 13 14.37 -25.45 10.07
CA ALA A 13 13.00 -25.76 10.47
C ALA A 13 12.15 -24.59 11.02
N PRO A 14 11.01 -24.22 10.39
CA PRO A 14 10.12 -23.22 10.97
C PRO A 14 9.79 -23.66 12.40
N ALA A 15 10.07 -22.81 13.38
CA ALA A 15 9.83 -23.11 14.78
C ALA A 15 8.42 -23.71 14.91
N GLU A 16 8.33 -24.98 15.32
CA GLU A 16 7.04 -25.63 15.52
C GLU A 16 6.35 -24.92 16.68
N PHE A 17 5.33 -24.11 16.37
CA PHE A 17 4.52 -23.45 17.38
C PHE A 17 3.62 -24.50 18.02
N THR A 18 3.64 -24.59 19.36
CA THR A 18 2.70 -25.43 20.10
C THR A 18 1.27 -24.95 19.87
N GLN A 19 0.29 -25.86 20.00
CA GLN A 19 -1.14 -25.50 19.96
C GLN A 19 -1.47 -24.37 20.95
N SER A 20 -0.84 -24.36 22.13
CA SER A 20 -1.02 -23.31 23.13
C SER A 20 -0.51 -21.95 22.63
N GLN A 21 0.65 -21.91 21.97
CA GLN A 21 1.22 -20.69 21.39
C GLN A 21 0.38 -20.19 20.21
N LEU A 22 -0.13 -21.11 19.36
CA LEU A 22 -1.06 -20.76 18.29
C LEU A 22 -2.37 -20.22 18.84
N SER A 23 -2.92 -20.84 19.89
CA SER A 23 -4.19 -20.45 20.50
C SER A 23 -4.16 -19.09 21.17
N SER A 24 -2.99 -18.64 21.64
CA SER A 24 -2.80 -17.29 22.16
C SER A 24 -2.68 -16.21 21.08
N ARG A 25 -2.58 -16.58 19.80
CA ARG A 25 -2.49 -15.59 18.71
C ARG A 25 -3.83 -14.90 18.51
N PRO A 26 -3.87 -13.57 18.33
CA PRO A 26 -5.12 -12.86 18.07
C PRO A 26 -5.92 -13.45 16.92
N SER A 27 -5.27 -13.80 15.81
CA SER A 27 -5.92 -14.41 14.63
C SER A 27 -6.58 -15.75 14.91
N PHE A 28 -6.08 -16.52 15.89
CA PHE A 28 -6.66 -17.80 16.28
C PHE A 28 -7.74 -17.62 17.35
N ALA A 29 -7.54 -16.69 18.29
CA ALA A 29 -8.45 -16.45 19.41
C ALA A 29 -9.71 -15.66 19.02
N SER A 30 -9.58 -14.63 18.18
CA SER A 30 -10.67 -13.73 17.79
C SER A 30 -11.05 -13.79 16.30
N GLY A 31 -10.38 -14.65 15.53
CA GLY A 31 -10.57 -14.76 14.08
C GLY A 31 -9.83 -13.69 13.29
N LEU A 32 -9.96 -13.71 11.96
CA LEU A 32 -9.31 -12.73 11.08
C LEU A 32 -10.13 -11.44 11.00
N HIS A 33 -9.51 -10.33 11.37
CA HIS A 33 -10.05 -8.99 11.22
C HIS A 33 -9.14 -8.16 10.31
N VAL A 34 -9.72 -7.69 9.23
CA VAL A 34 -9.04 -7.10 8.10
C VAL A 34 -9.13 -5.57 8.08
N GLN A 35 -8.02 -4.89 7.82
CA GLN A 35 -7.94 -3.48 7.45
C GLN A 35 -7.30 -3.31 6.07
N GLU A 36 -7.96 -2.58 5.17
CA GLU A 36 -7.41 -2.20 3.86
C GLU A 36 -7.05 -0.70 3.86
N VAL A 37 -5.86 -0.35 3.38
CA VAL A 37 -5.37 1.02 3.21
C VAL A 37 -4.94 1.24 1.77
N PHE A 38 -5.30 2.39 1.20
CA PHE A 38 -5.29 2.67 -0.25
C PHE A 38 -6.24 1.74 -1.01
N ALA A 39 -7.47 1.64 -0.51
CA ALA A 39 -8.41 0.62 -0.95
C ALA A 39 -8.99 0.91 -2.35
N GLY A 40 -8.60 0.12 -3.33
CA GLY A 40 -9.23 0.13 -4.67
C GLY A 40 -10.62 -0.51 -4.74
N GLY A 41 -11.18 -0.94 -3.60
CA GLY A 41 -12.56 -1.43 -3.45
C GLY A 41 -12.77 -2.94 -3.67
N VAL A 42 -11.81 -3.66 -4.26
CA VAL A 42 -11.97 -5.08 -4.59
C VAL A 42 -11.65 -6.00 -3.41
N TRP A 43 -10.60 -5.70 -2.64
CA TRP A 43 -10.06 -6.67 -1.68
C TRP A 43 -10.92 -6.75 -0.41
N SER A 44 -11.34 -5.61 0.16
CA SER A 44 -12.32 -5.58 1.25
C SER A 44 -13.65 -6.26 0.88
N ALA A 45 -14.11 -6.11 -0.37
CA ALA A 45 -15.33 -6.76 -0.83
C ALA A 45 -15.19 -8.29 -0.87
N ALA A 46 -14.07 -8.80 -1.40
CA ALA A 46 -13.77 -10.23 -1.42
C ALA A 46 -13.61 -10.80 0.00
N ALA A 47 -12.94 -10.09 0.90
CA ALA A 47 -12.78 -10.50 2.30
C ALA A 47 -14.15 -10.60 3.01
N LYS A 48 -15.06 -9.64 2.79
CA LYS A 48 -16.44 -9.70 3.31
C LYS A 48 -17.20 -10.89 2.74
N GLN A 49 -17.09 -11.14 1.44
CA GLN A 49 -17.75 -12.29 0.79
C GLN A 49 -17.25 -13.64 1.34
N ALA A 50 -15.98 -13.70 1.76
CA ALA A 50 -15.40 -14.86 2.43
C ALA A 50 -15.82 -15.01 3.90
N GLY A 51 -16.67 -14.12 4.43
CA GLY A 51 -17.15 -14.15 5.81
C GLY A 51 -16.18 -13.58 6.85
N LEU A 52 -15.15 -12.82 6.42
CA LEU A 52 -14.20 -12.19 7.33
C LEU A 52 -14.76 -10.90 7.93
N VAL A 53 -14.28 -10.55 9.12
CA VAL A 53 -14.54 -9.22 9.70
C VAL A 53 -13.66 -8.21 8.97
N VAL A 54 -14.24 -7.12 8.46
CA VAL A 54 -13.53 -6.12 7.67
C VAL A 54 -13.85 -4.72 8.21
N SER A 55 -12.83 -4.02 8.67
CA SER A 55 -12.91 -2.60 9.05
C SER A 55 -13.26 -1.72 7.84
N PRO A 56 -13.77 -0.49 8.05
CA PRO A 56 -13.95 0.46 6.96
C PRO A 56 -12.65 0.67 6.16
N PRO A 57 -12.66 0.48 4.83
CA PRO A 57 -11.47 0.64 4.01
C PRO A 57 -11.04 2.12 3.97
N VAL A 58 -9.72 2.35 3.95
CA VAL A 58 -9.15 3.69 3.78
C VAL A 58 -8.78 3.92 2.33
N GLU A 59 -9.52 4.80 1.67
CA GLU A 59 -9.31 5.19 0.28
C GLU A 59 -9.62 6.68 0.12
N LEU A 60 -8.72 7.38 -0.57
CA LEU A 60 -8.79 8.82 -0.75
C LEU A 60 -9.96 9.24 -1.64
N PHE A 61 -10.34 8.41 -2.62
CA PHE A 61 -11.38 8.74 -3.59
C PHE A 61 -12.59 7.81 -3.48
N GLU A 62 -13.81 8.36 -3.59
CA GLU A 62 -15.01 7.53 -3.78
C GLU A 62 -14.94 6.69 -5.07
N ASP A 63 -14.32 7.25 -6.11
CA ASP A 63 -14.04 6.59 -7.38
C ASP A 63 -12.52 6.59 -7.64
N PRO A 64 -11.77 5.57 -7.16
CA PRO A 64 -10.30 5.51 -7.27
C PRO A 64 -9.80 5.39 -8.70
N VAL A 65 -10.62 4.80 -9.59
CA VAL A 65 -10.26 4.61 -11.01
C VAL A 65 -10.17 5.96 -11.72
N HIS A 66 -11.09 6.88 -11.42
CA HIS A 66 -11.12 8.21 -12.04
C HIS A 66 -10.64 9.33 -11.11
N GLN A 67 -10.23 9.00 -9.88
CA GLN A 67 -9.79 9.94 -8.84
C GLN A 67 -10.83 11.04 -8.56
N ARG A 68 -12.09 10.64 -8.37
CA ARG A 68 -13.21 11.57 -8.09
C ARG A 68 -13.78 11.36 -6.70
N GLY A 69 -14.33 12.44 -6.13
CA GLY A 69 -14.89 12.44 -4.77
C GLY A 69 -13.80 12.27 -3.71
N ALA A 70 -12.89 13.24 -3.62
CA ALA A 70 -11.83 13.21 -2.61
C ALA A 70 -12.42 13.25 -1.19
N ARG A 71 -11.87 12.44 -0.31
CA ARG A 71 -12.32 12.22 1.07
C ARG A 71 -11.19 12.54 2.03
N ASP A 72 -11.18 13.77 2.53
CA ASP A 72 -10.13 14.27 3.43
C ASP A 72 -9.96 13.42 4.69
N ASP A 73 -11.02 12.79 5.21
CA ASP A 73 -10.99 11.90 6.37
C ASP A 73 -10.44 10.48 6.07
N HIS A 74 -10.02 10.26 4.82
CA HIS A 74 -9.33 9.08 4.34
C HIS A 74 -7.97 9.38 3.68
N ASP A 75 -7.55 10.64 3.63
CA ASP A 75 -6.21 11.00 3.14
C ASP A 75 -5.14 10.60 4.16
N VAL A 76 -4.40 9.54 3.86
CA VAL A 76 -3.33 8.99 4.71
C VAL A 76 -2.20 9.98 4.94
N LEU A 77 -2.02 10.99 4.08
CA LEU A 77 -1.00 12.03 4.27
C LEU A 77 -1.43 13.10 5.28
N ARG A 78 -2.70 13.13 5.68
CA ARG A 78 -3.17 14.01 6.74
C ARG A 78 -2.91 13.40 8.09
N GLN A 79 -2.26 14.17 8.95
CA GLN A 79 -1.87 13.75 10.31
C GLN A 79 -3.00 13.09 11.11
N PRO A 80 -4.25 13.61 11.15
CA PRO A 80 -5.33 12.98 11.92
C PRO A 80 -5.71 11.58 11.42
N VAL A 81 -5.66 11.36 10.10
CA VAL A 81 -5.95 10.04 9.49
C VAL A 81 -4.81 9.09 9.80
N PHE A 82 -3.57 9.56 9.65
CA PHE A 82 -2.38 8.77 9.92
C PHE A 82 -2.27 8.36 11.39
N ASP A 83 -2.53 9.27 12.32
CA ASP A 83 -2.52 9.00 13.77
C ASP A 83 -3.58 7.95 14.14
N ARG A 84 -4.79 8.06 13.58
CA ARG A 84 -5.84 7.05 13.76
C ARG A 84 -5.37 5.66 13.29
N LEU A 85 -4.70 5.59 12.15
CA LEU A 85 -4.17 4.33 11.62
C LEU A 85 -3.04 3.77 12.49
N LEU A 86 -2.15 4.62 13.01
CA LEU A 86 -1.09 4.19 13.95
C LEU A 86 -1.66 3.65 15.26
N VAL A 87 -2.68 4.32 15.83
CA VAL A 87 -3.38 3.83 17.03
C VAL A 87 -4.02 2.47 16.76
N LEU A 88 -4.68 2.31 15.62
CA LEU A 88 -5.31 1.05 15.24
C LEU A 88 -4.29 -0.06 15.02
N ALA A 89 -3.18 0.24 14.34
CA ALA A 89 -2.08 -0.70 14.08
C ALA A 89 -1.35 -1.13 15.36
N SER A 90 -1.33 -0.28 16.39
CA SER A 90 -0.65 -0.54 17.66
C SER A 90 -1.58 -1.10 18.74
N SER A 91 -2.87 -1.27 18.45
CA SER A 91 -3.86 -1.68 19.42
C SER A 91 -3.70 -3.17 19.78
N PRO A 92 -3.60 -3.53 21.07
CA PRO A 92 -3.56 -4.91 21.51
C PRO A 92 -4.96 -5.55 21.61
N GLU A 93 -6.02 -4.77 21.38
CA GLU A 93 -7.39 -5.23 21.58
C GLU A 93 -7.75 -6.38 20.62
N PRO A 94 -8.44 -7.43 21.07
CA PRO A 94 -8.85 -8.54 20.20
C PRO A 94 -9.74 -8.14 19.02
N SER A 95 -10.41 -6.98 19.13
CA SER A 95 -11.23 -6.38 18.10
C SER A 95 -10.44 -5.52 17.10
N ALA A 96 -9.15 -5.30 17.32
CA ALA A 96 -8.30 -4.59 16.37
C ALA A 96 -8.01 -5.44 15.13
N PRO A 97 -7.79 -4.82 13.95
CA PRO A 97 -7.40 -5.55 12.75
C PRO A 97 -6.06 -6.27 12.90
N ASN A 98 -6.06 -7.58 12.65
CA ASN A 98 -4.90 -8.46 12.69
C ASN A 98 -4.47 -8.96 11.29
N VAL A 99 -5.11 -8.45 10.23
CA VAL A 99 -4.69 -8.59 8.84
C VAL A 99 -4.71 -7.22 8.19
N TRP A 100 -3.57 -6.77 7.67
CA TRP A 100 -3.47 -5.46 7.03
C TRP A 100 -3.08 -5.59 5.56
N GLN A 101 -3.82 -4.90 4.71
CA GLN A 101 -3.58 -4.85 3.27
C GLN A 101 -3.22 -3.42 2.85
N PHE A 102 -2.09 -3.26 2.16
CA PHE A 102 -1.65 -1.98 1.63
C PHE A 102 -1.56 -2.03 0.11
N SER A 103 -2.24 -1.08 -0.56
CA SER A 103 -2.18 -0.92 -2.01
C SER A 103 -1.76 0.48 -2.47
N PRO A 104 -0.61 1.02 -1.99
CA PRO A 104 -0.23 2.41 -2.28
C PRO A 104 -0.11 2.66 -3.80
N PRO A 105 -0.53 3.84 -4.27
CA PRO A 105 -0.37 4.24 -5.66
C PRO A 105 1.09 4.15 -6.13
N ARG A 106 1.32 3.36 -7.19
CA ARG A 106 2.65 3.16 -7.77
C ARG A 106 2.97 4.05 -8.96
N THR A 107 2.09 4.98 -9.32
CA THR A 107 2.19 5.73 -10.58
C THR A 107 3.54 6.43 -10.75
N SER A 108 4.20 6.86 -9.68
CA SER A 108 5.54 7.46 -9.70
C SER A 108 6.71 6.47 -9.72
N PHE A 109 6.48 5.19 -9.39
CA PHE A 109 7.52 4.14 -9.30
C PHE A 109 7.60 3.25 -10.54
N ARG A 110 6.79 3.49 -11.58
CA ARG A 110 6.80 2.65 -12.80
C ARG A 110 7.88 3.09 -13.76
N ASP A 111 8.43 2.14 -14.50
CA ASP A 111 9.37 2.44 -15.58
C ASP A 111 8.81 3.39 -16.64
N PHE A 112 7.49 3.39 -16.86
CA PHE A 112 6.86 4.34 -17.78
C PHE A 112 7.05 5.81 -17.34
N GLN A 113 7.29 6.08 -16.06
CA GLN A 113 7.61 7.45 -15.63
C GLN A 113 8.95 7.93 -16.15
N LYS A 114 9.91 7.05 -16.43
CA LYS A 114 11.17 7.46 -17.09
C LYS A 114 10.91 8.09 -18.46
N GLN A 115 9.84 7.68 -19.14
CA GLN A 115 9.42 8.25 -20.42
C GLN A 115 8.63 9.55 -20.26
N ASN A 116 8.10 9.84 -19.06
CA ASN A 116 7.31 11.03 -18.75
C ASN A 116 8.10 12.05 -17.91
N GLY A 117 9.42 12.03 -17.99
CA GLY A 117 10.28 12.98 -17.26
C GLY A 117 10.51 12.67 -15.78
N GLY A 118 10.13 11.47 -15.32
CA GLY A 118 10.50 10.94 -14.01
C GLY A 118 12.02 10.89 -13.82
N THR A 119 12.46 11.15 -12.59
CA THR A 119 13.87 11.36 -12.24
C THR A 119 14.45 10.26 -11.37
N ARG A 120 13.59 9.35 -10.87
CA ARG A 120 14.01 8.18 -10.08
C ARG A 120 15.00 7.30 -10.83
N THR A 121 16.06 6.90 -10.14
CA THR A 121 17.05 5.92 -10.59
C THR A 121 17.32 4.90 -9.49
N PHE A 122 18.09 3.84 -9.77
CA PHE A 122 18.54 2.93 -8.71
C PHE A 122 19.41 3.62 -7.65
N ALA A 123 20.19 4.64 -8.04
CA ALA A 123 21.05 5.38 -7.13
C ALA A 123 20.30 6.49 -6.37
N VAL A 124 19.21 7.00 -6.94
CA VAL A 124 18.35 8.04 -6.36
C VAL A 124 16.89 7.56 -6.44
N PRO A 125 16.50 6.58 -5.60
CA PRO A 125 15.20 5.93 -5.70
C PRO A 125 14.03 6.88 -5.40
N GLU A 126 14.26 7.98 -4.69
CA GLU A 126 13.28 9.03 -4.37
C GLU A 126 13.03 10.00 -5.53
N GLY A 127 13.96 10.10 -6.48
CA GLY A 127 14.02 11.16 -7.49
C GLY A 127 14.73 12.42 -6.97
N ASP A 128 14.88 13.43 -7.83
CA ASP A 128 15.54 14.71 -7.50
C ASP A 128 14.61 15.74 -6.84
N GLY A 129 13.33 15.37 -6.64
CA GLY A 129 12.31 16.22 -6.03
C GLY A 129 11.63 17.20 -6.97
N SER A 130 12.01 17.24 -8.25
CA SER A 130 11.39 18.14 -9.25
C SER A 130 10.00 17.68 -9.68
N GLN A 131 9.69 16.38 -9.55
CA GLN A 131 8.42 15.81 -9.99
C GLN A 131 7.41 15.71 -8.82
N PRO A 132 6.26 16.41 -8.86
CA PRO A 132 5.27 16.36 -7.78
C PRO A 132 4.75 14.95 -7.49
N SER A 133 4.61 14.11 -8.52
CA SER A 133 4.18 12.72 -8.36
C SER A 133 5.21 11.87 -7.61
N GLU A 134 6.50 12.17 -7.75
CA GLU A 134 7.56 11.51 -7.01
C GLU A 134 7.56 11.94 -5.55
N VAL A 135 7.38 13.24 -5.27
CA VAL A 135 7.25 13.77 -3.90
C VAL A 135 6.09 13.11 -3.17
N VAL A 136 4.89 13.11 -3.76
CA VAL A 136 3.71 12.46 -3.17
C VAL A 136 3.92 10.95 -3.03
N GLY A 137 4.53 10.30 -4.03
CA GLY A 137 4.86 8.88 -3.96
C GLY A 137 5.80 8.53 -2.80
N ASN A 138 6.80 9.37 -2.52
CA ASN A 138 7.71 9.19 -1.39
C ASN A 138 6.97 9.33 -0.05
N GLN A 139 6.07 10.30 0.07
CA GLN A 139 5.27 10.50 1.28
C GLN A 139 4.35 9.30 1.55
N LEU A 140 3.70 8.77 0.51
CA LEU A 140 2.85 7.58 0.62
C LEU A 140 3.65 6.33 0.98
N ALA A 141 4.84 6.18 0.41
CA ALA A 141 5.76 5.09 0.74
C ALA A 141 6.25 5.16 2.18
N ASP A 142 6.64 6.36 2.66
CA ASP A 142 7.04 6.59 4.05
C ASP A 142 5.90 6.29 5.04
N ALA A 143 4.69 6.81 4.76
CA ALA A 143 3.51 6.53 5.58
C ALA A 143 3.22 5.03 5.66
N THR A 144 3.31 4.32 4.53
CA THR A 144 3.13 2.87 4.48
C THR A 144 4.20 2.14 5.29
N ALA A 145 5.48 2.51 5.13
CA ALA A 145 6.58 1.92 5.87
C ALA A 145 6.44 2.11 7.38
N ARG A 146 6.03 3.30 7.82
CA ARG A 146 5.77 3.63 9.23
C ARG A 146 4.62 2.80 9.81
N LEU A 147 3.54 2.57 9.06
CA LEU A 147 2.47 1.66 9.47
C LEU A 147 2.98 0.21 9.58
N CYS A 148 3.76 -0.28 8.62
CA CYS A 148 4.37 -1.60 8.67
C CYS A 148 5.27 -1.77 9.91
N LEU A 149 6.06 -0.75 10.25
CA LEU A 149 6.91 -0.75 11.45
C LEU A 149 6.08 -0.76 12.74
N ALA A 150 4.99 0.02 12.80
CA ALA A 150 4.09 0.03 13.95
C ALA A 150 3.44 -1.36 14.16
N LEU A 151 2.97 -1.99 13.08
CA LEU A 151 2.45 -3.36 13.12
C LEU A 151 3.54 -4.32 13.62
N ALA A 152 4.73 -4.29 13.03
CA ALA A 152 5.83 -5.16 13.46
C ALA A 152 6.15 -5.01 14.96
N ALA A 153 6.19 -3.77 15.46
CA ALA A 153 6.43 -3.47 16.87
C ALA A 153 5.30 -3.93 17.81
N ALA A 154 4.03 -3.90 17.35
CA ALA A 154 2.87 -4.39 18.10
C ALA A 154 2.80 -5.93 18.22
N GLY A 155 3.83 -6.65 17.79
CA GLY A 155 3.85 -8.10 17.84
C GLY A 155 3.05 -8.75 16.71
N PHE A 156 2.79 -8.03 15.61
CA PHE A 156 2.13 -8.59 14.43
C PHE A 156 2.94 -9.75 13.81
N ALA A 157 4.28 -9.73 13.96
CA ALA A 157 5.15 -10.87 13.65
C ALA A 157 4.80 -12.14 14.46
N GLN A 158 4.10 -12.01 15.58
CA GLN A 158 3.69 -13.11 16.45
C GLN A 158 2.27 -13.62 16.18
N GLY A 159 1.57 -13.19 15.12
CA GLY A 159 0.28 -13.80 14.75
C GLY A 159 -0.63 -13.03 13.79
N GLY A 160 -0.22 -11.87 13.29
CA GLY A 160 -0.95 -11.12 12.26
C GLY A 160 -0.38 -11.37 10.86
N TYR A 161 -1.19 -11.13 9.82
CA TYR A 161 -0.79 -11.31 8.41
C TYR A 161 -0.67 -9.95 7.71
N LEU A 162 0.54 -9.61 7.26
CA LEU A 162 0.79 -8.41 6.48
C LEU A 162 0.74 -8.75 4.99
N VAL A 163 -0.15 -8.11 4.24
CA VAL A 163 -0.29 -8.26 2.79
C VAL A 163 -0.02 -6.92 2.11
N ALA A 164 1.25 -6.63 1.81
CA ALA A 164 1.60 -5.48 0.99
C ALA A 164 1.49 -5.83 -0.49
N ARG A 165 0.51 -5.26 -1.19
CA ARG A 165 0.35 -5.42 -2.64
C ARG A 165 0.46 -4.08 -3.34
N PHE A 166 1.61 -3.89 -3.96
CA PHE A 166 1.85 -2.83 -4.92
C PHE A 166 0.94 -3.01 -6.16
N THR A 167 -0.11 -2.20 -6.32
CA THR A 167 -1.04 -2.26 -7.48
C THR A 167 -0.68 -1.26 -8.55
N GLY A 168 -0.99 -1.58 -9.81
CA GLY A 168 -0.45 -0.83 -10.94
C GLY A 168 -1.35 -0.73 -12.17
N PHE A 169 -2.41 0.09 -12.16
CA PHE A 169 -2.87 0.86 -13.36
C PHE A 169 -3.90 1.91 -12.94
N VAL A 170 -3.57 3.19 -13.06
CA VAL A 170 -4.54 4.28 -13.17
C VAL A 170 -3.92 5.27 -14.17
N PRO A 171 -4.53 5.54 -15.32
CA PRO A 171 -4.05 6.58 -16.22
C PRO A 171 -4.21 7.92 -15.50
N VAL A 172 -3.09 8.57 -15.18
CA VAL A 172 -3.13 9.99 -14.83
C VAL A 172 -3.51 10.71 -16.11
N ALA A 173 -4.73 11.27 -16.16
CA ALA A 173 -5.06 12.24 -17.18
C ALA A 173 -4.08 13.41 -16.99
N GLN A 174 -3.13 13.54 -17.92
CA GLN A 174 -2.29 14.73 -18.00
C GLN A 174 -3.23 15.94 -18.16
N PRO A 175 -3.04 17.06 -17.44
CA PRO A 175 -3.76 18.27 -17.77
C PRO A 175 -3.45 18.61 -19.23
N SER A 176 -4.50 18.77 -20.04
CA SER A 176 -4.37 19.17 -21.43
C SER A 176 -3.50 20.42 -21.53
N PRO A 177 -2.53 20.50 -22.45
CA PRO A 177 -1.73 21.71 -22.63
C PRO A 177 -2.68 22.88 -22.92
N PRO A 178 -2.39 24.09 -22.42
CA PRO A 178 -3.33 25.22 -22.47
C PRO A 178 -3.55 25.82 -23.88
N ASN A 179 -3.16 25.15 -24.96
CA ASN A 179 -3.38 25.63 -26.31
C ASN A 179 -3.83 24.49 -27.22
N GLY A 180 -5.08 24.59 -27.71
CA GLY A 180 -5.74 23.63 -28.58
C GLY A 180 -5.08 23.48 -29.95
N LEU A 181 -3.94 22.81 -30.00
CA LEU A 181 -3.42 22.26 -31.25
C LEU A 181 -4.17 20.96 -31.57
N PRO A 182 -4.72 20.82 -32.78
CA PRO A 182 -5.47 19.63 -33.16
C PRO A 182 -4.55 18.40 -33.16
N CYS A 183 -5.02 17.33 -32.54
CA CYS A 183 -4.42 16.00 -32.67
C CYS A 183 -4.26 15.67 -34.16
N SER A 184 -3.02 15.38 -34.57
CA SER A 184 -2.75 14.88 -35.91
C SER A 184 -3.52 13.57 -36.16
N PRO A 185 -3.95 13.31 -37.41
CA PRO A 185 -4.76 12.16 -37.72
C PRO A 185 -3.99 10.85 -37.52
N VAL A 186 -4.70 9.88 -36.95
CA VAL A 186 -4.33 8.47 -36.83
C VAL A 186 -3.91 7.95 -38.20
N LEU A 187 -2.66 7.48 -38.33
CA LEU A 187 -2.23 6.73 -39.50
C LEU A 187 -3.03 5.42 -39.58
N PRO A 188 -3.57 5.04 -40.76
CA PRO A 188 -4.27 3.76 -40.90
C PRO A 188 -3.30 2.58 -40.75
N PRO A 189 -3.82 1.39 -40.37
CA PRO A 189 -3.00 0.21 -40.15
C PRO A 189 -2.30 -0.21 -41.45
N VAL A 190 -1.01 -0.50 -41.33
CA VAL A 190 -0.20 -1.11 -42.38
C VAL A 190 -0.71 -2.53 -42.61
N ALA A 191 -1.04 -2.85 -43.87
CA ALA A 191 -1.37 -4.19 -44.34
C ALA A 191 -0.11 -5.03 -44.57
#